data_AF-A0A075JZ11-F1
#
_entry.id   AF-A0A075JZ11-F1
#
_cell.length_a   1.000
_cell.length_b   1.000
_cell.length_c   1.000
_cell.angle_alpha   90.00
_cell.angle_beta   90.00
_cell.angle_gamma   90.00
#
_symmetry.space_group_name_H-M   'P 1'
#
loop_
_entity.id
_entity.type
_entity.pdbx_description
1 polymer ?
#
loop_
_entity_poly.entity_id
_entity_poly.type
_entity_poly.pdbx_seq_one_letter_code
_entity_poly.pdbx_strand_id
1 'polypeptide(L)'
;MGKRQIISIVSLIISGILALFASLFLASGTIAENYTDKTFVAPEFFIILAIWGIGVVFFFVQQFKAHTVFFVLSLVFMWLSVPIGFRIGIYCALKAKGEI
;
A
#
# COMPACT_ATOMS: atom_id res chain seq x y z
N MET A 1 -7.91 -6.13 -25.15
CA MET A 1 -7.65 -6.43 -23.72
C MET A 1 -8.85 -7.16 -23.14
N GLY A 2 -8.63 -8.20 -22.35
CA GLY A 2 -9.71 -8.92 -21.68
C GLY A 2 -10.31 -8.08 -20.53
N LYS A 3 -11.59 -8.32 -20.19
CA LYS A 3 -12.28 -7.61 -19.09
C LYS A 3 -11.48 -7.63 -17.77
N ARG A 4 -10.86 -8.76 -17.44
CA ARG A 4 -10.00 -8.92 -16.24
C ARG A 4 -8.79 -7.99 -16.27
N GLN A 5 -8.14 -7.84 -17.41
CA GLN A 5 -6.98 -6.96 -17.55
C GLN A 5 -7.37 -5.49 -17.34
N ILE A 6 -8.52 -5.07 -17.88
CA ILE A 6 -9.05 -3.71 -17.68
C ILE A 6 -9.32 -3.47 -16.19
N ILE A 7 -10.00 -4.40 -15.51
CA ILE A 7 -10.29 -4.30 -14.07
C ILE A 7 -8.99 -4.18 -13.26
N SER A 8 -7.98 -5.00 -13.55
CA SER A 8 -6.72 -4.93 -12.83
C SER A 8 -5.94 -3.65 -13.10
N ILE A 9 -5.97 -3.11 -14.33
CA ILE A 9 -5.27 -1.85 -14.65
C ILE A 9 -5.95 -0.67 -13.98
N VAL A 10 -7.28 -0.61 -14.01
CA VAL A 10 -8.03 0.42 -13.28
C VAL A 10 -7.76 0.31 -11.78
N SER A 11 -7.77 -0.90 -11.23
CA SER A 11 -7.45 -1.14 -9.83
C SER A 11 -6.01 -0.73 -9.50
N LEU A 12 -5.03 -1.07 -10.35
CA LEU A 12 -3.64 -0.67 -10.19
C LEU A 12 -3.50 0.85 -10.08
N ILE A 13 -4.10 1.60 -11.01
CA ILE A 13 -3.99 3.06 -11.04
C ILE A 13 -4.68 3.68 -9.82
N ILE A 14 -5.94 3.33 -9.57
CA ILE A 14 -6.73 3.94 -8.49
C ILE A 14 -6.13 3.59 -7.12
N SER A 15 -5.87 2.31 -6.86
CA SER A 15 -5.29 1.88 -5.58
C SER A 15 -3.87 2.41 -5.41
N GLY A 16 -3.09 2.54 -6.48
CA GLY A 16 -1.73 3.09 -6.42
C GLY A 16 -1.71 4.56 -6.04
N ILE A 17 -2.62 5.36 -6.60
CA ILE A 17 -2.81 6.76 -6.19
C ILE A 17 -3.18 6.83 -4.71
N LEU A 18 -4.17 6.04 -4.28
CA LEU A 18 -4.60 6.02 -2.87
C LEU A 18 -3.48 5.58 -1.92
N ALA A 19 -2.75 4.51 -2.26
CA ALA A 19 -1.63 4.00 -1.48
C ALA A 19 -0.49 5.03 -1.38
N LEU A 20 -0.17 5.71 -2.48
CA LEU A 20 0.85 6.76 -2.51
C LEU A 20 0.45 7.95 -1.61
N PHE A 21 -0.75 8.50 -1.81
CA PHE A 21 -1.24 9.61 -0.97
C PHE A 21 -1.32 9.23 0.51
N ALA A 22 -1.85 8.04 0.83
CA ALA A 22 -1.96 7.56 2.21
C ALA A 22 -0.57 7.39 2.84
N SER A 23 0.37 6.75 2.14
CA SER A 23 1.72 6.52 2.65
C SER A 23 2.48 7.83 2.87
N LEU A 24 2.41 8.79 1.94
CA LEU A 24 3.07 10.08 2.07
C LEU A 24 2.50 10.89 3.22
N PHE A 25 1.16 10.98 3.32
CA PHE A 25 0.48 11.71 4.39
C PHE A 25 0.77 11.14 5.78
N LEU A 26 0.74 9.81 5.91
CA LEU A 26 1.02 9.16 7.19
C LEU A 26 2.51 9.24 7.54
N ALA A 27 3.40 9.03 6.56
CA ALA A 27 4.84 9.06 6.80
C ALA A 27 5.38 10.47 7.10
N SER A 28 4.78 11.53 6.53
CA SER A 28 5.12 12.91 6.85
C SER A 28 4.72 13.33 8.27
N GLY A 29 4.00 12.48 9.00
CA GLY A 29 3.28 12.87 10.20
C GLY A 29 1.92 13.47 9.81
N THR A 30 0.90 13.06 10.56
CA THR A 30 -0.45 13.62 10.39
C THR A 30 -0.47 15.10 10.81
N ILE A 31 -1.61 15.78 10.66
CA ILE A 31 -1.79 17.21 10.94
C ILE A 31 -1.26 17.64 12.34
N ALA A 32 -1.24 16.72 13.32
CA ALA A 32 -0.80 17.00 14.68
C ALA A 32 0.73 16.90 14.91
N GLU A 33 1.46 16.14 14.09
CA GLU A 33 2.87 15.80 14.35
C GLU A 33 3.85 16.46 13.34
N ASN A 34 3.34 17.22 12.37
CA ASN A 34 4.15 17.84 11.31
C ASN A 34 4.81 19.17 11.74
N TYR A 35 5.39 19.21 12.95
CA TYR A 35 6.13 20.35 13.50
C TYR A 35 7.63 20.05 13.67
N THR A 36 8.11 18.96 13.08
CA THR A 36 9.51 18.54 13.17
C THR A 36 10.29 18.95 11.92
N ASP A 37 11.60 19.21 12.03
CA ASP A 37 12.48 19.52 10.89
C ASP A 37 12.73 18.33 9.93
N LYS A 38 12.03 17.20 10.13
CA LYS A 38 12.14 16.00 9.30
C LYS A 38 10.97 15.90 8.35
N THR A 39 11.27 15.67 7.06
CA THR A 39 10.24 15.46 6.03
C THR A 39 9.39 14.21 6.27
N PHE A 40 9.97 13.15 6.87
CA PHE A 40 9.27 11.93 7.23
C PHE A 40 9.48 11.60 8.70
N VAL A 41 8.43 11.76 9.48
CA VAL A 41 8.41 11.54 10.94
C VAL A 41 8.15 10.08 11.29
N ALA A 42 7.34 9.41 10.48
CA ALA A 42 6.87 8.04 10.70
C ALA A 42 7.09 7.17 9.44
N PRO A 43 8.35 6.91 9.03
CA PRO A 43 8.67 6.20 7.78
C PRO A 43 8.10 4.78 7.70
N GLU A 44 7.75 4.15 8.83
CA GLU A 44 7.09 2.84 8.90
C GLU A 44 5.79 2.76 8.09
N PHE A 45 5.11 3.87 7.83
CA PHE A 45 3.90 3.89 6.98
C PHE A 45 4.17 3.65 5.49
N PHE A 46 5.43 3.71 5.04
CA PHE A 46 5.79 3.25 3.69
C PHE A 46 5.57 1.73 3.50
N ILE A 47 5.31 0.97 4.57
CA ILE A 47 4.86 -0.42 4.47
C ILE A 47 3.58 -0.58 3.62
N ILE A 48 2.73 0.45 3.55
CA ILE A 48 1.57 0.49 2.66
C ILE A 48 2.01 0.28 1.20
N LEU A 49 3.05 1.00 0.75
CA LEU A 49 3.58 0.88 -0.61
C LEU A 49 4.24 -0.48 -0.84
N ALA A 50 4.92 -1.03 0.16
CA ALA A 50 5.52 -2.36 0.05
C ALA A 50 4.45 -3.44 -0.16
N ILE A 51 3.37 -3.41 0.62
CA ILE A 51 2.24 -4.37 0.49
C ILE A 51 1.52 -4.17 -0.84
N TRP A 52 1.28 -2.91 -1.24
CA TRP A 52 0.70 -2.60 -2.55
C TRP A 52 1.58 -3.13 -3.69
N GLY A 53 2.91 -2.98 -3.59
CA GLY A 53 3.89 -3.48 -4.53
C GLY A 53 3.82 -5.00 -4.74
N ILE A 54 3.50 -5.77 -3.70
CA ILE A 54 3.23 -7.22 -3.83
C ILE A 54 2.03 -7.47 -4.77
N GLY A 55 0.98 -6.65 -4.65
CA GLY A 55 -0.16 -6.69 -5.56
C GLY A 55 0.22 -6.40 -7.02
N VAL A 56 1.13 -5.43 -7.23
CA VAL A 56 1.68 -5.12 -8.56
C VAL A 56 2.45 -6.29 -9.15
N VAL A 57 3.25 -6.99 -8.34
CA VAL A 57 3.96 -8.20 -8.78
C VAL A 57 2.95 -9.25 -9.27
N PHE A 58 1.89 -9.52 -8.52
CA PHE A 58 0.84 -10.44 -8.96
C PHE A 58 0.13 -9.97 -10.23
N PHE A 59 -0.07 -8.66 -10.40
CA PHE A 59 -0.61 -8.08 -11.62
C PHE A 59 0.26 -8.37 -12.85
N PHE A 60 1.59 -8.32 -12.72
CA PHE A 60 2.50 -8.67 -13.82
C PHE A 60 2.53 -10.17 -14.06
N VAL A 61 2.60 -10.99 -13.00
CA VAL A 61 2.63 -12.46 -13.11
C VAL A 61 1.40 -12.99 -13.86
N GLN A 62 0.21 -12.44 -13.62
CA GLN A 62 -1.00 -12.87 -14.34
C GLN A 62 -0.97 -12.60 -15.85
N GLN A 63 -0.14 -11.66 -16.33
CA GLN A 63 0.00 -11.40 -17.77
C GLN A 63 0.79 -12.51 -18.47
N PHE A 64 1.72 -13.15 -17.77
CA PHE A 64 2.51 -14.27 -18.29
C PHE A 64 1.84 -15.63 -18.05
N LYS A 65 1.13 -15.76 -16.93
CA LYS A 65 0.42 -16.99 -16.54
C LYS A 65 -1.04 -16.65 -16.29
N ALA A 66 -1.93 -17.07 -17.18
CA ALA A 66 -3.37 -16.75 -17.15
C ALA A 66 -4.15 -17.47 -16.02
N HIS A 67 -3.62 -17.46 -14.79
CA HIS A 67 -4.30 -18.02 -13.63
C HIS A 67 -5.16 -16.97 -12.94
N THR A 68 -6.44 -17.29 -12.76
CA THR A 68 -7.41 -16.50 -11.99
C THR A 68 -6.93 -16.22 -10.56
N VAL A 69 -6.09 -17.07 -9.98
CA VAL A 69 -5.52 -16.88 -8.64
C VAL A 69 -4.70 -15.59 -8.57
N PHE A 70 -3.80 -15.34 -9.53
CA PHE A 70 -2.97 -14.13 -9.55
C PHE A 70 -3.81 -12.88 -9.79
N PHE A 71 -4.89 -12.98 -10.57
CA PHE A 71 -5.87 -11.91 -10.72
C PHE A 71 -6.47 -11.51 -9.37
N VAL A 72 -7.01 -12.48 -8.63
CA VAL A 72 -7.65 -12.22 -7.33
C VAL A 72 -6.62 -11.69 -6.32
N LEU A 73 -5.44 -12.32 -6.23
CA LEU A 73 -4.37 -11.86 -5.33
C LEU A 73 -3.93 -10.42 -5.65
N SER A 74 -3.80 -10.06 -6.92
CA SER A 74 -3.43 -8.69 -7.31
C SER A 74 -4.44 -7.67 -6.75
N LEU A 75 -5.74 -7.94 -6.91
CA LEU A 75 -6.79 -7.06 -6.40
C LEU A 75 -6.79 -6.99 -4.87
N VAL A 76 -6.67 -8.14 -4.20
CA VAL A 76 -6.67 -8.22 -2.73
C VAL A 76 -5.52 -7.40 -2.16
N PHE A 77 -4.29 -7.61 -2.63
CA PHE A 77 -3.12 -6.91 -2.10
C PHE A 77 -3.16 -5.41 -2.44
N MET A 78 -3.59 -5.03 -3.64
CA MET A 78 -3.72 -3.63 -4.03
C MET A 78 -4.70 -2.88 -3.11
N TRP A 79 -5.90 -3.41 -2.90
CA TRP A 79 -6.94 -2.73 -2.11
C TRP A 79 -6.74 -2.84 -0.60
N LEU A 80 -6.24 -3.98 -0.10
CA LEU A 80 -5.99 -4.17 1.33
C LEU A 80 -4.66 -3.56 1.81
N SER A 81 -3.79 -3.11 0.89
CA SER A 81 -2.51 -2.48 1.24
C SER A 81 -2.65 -1.33 2.24
N VAL A 82 -3.65 -0.46 2.06
CA VAL A 82 -3.89 0.69 2.94
C VAL A 82 -4.35 0.26 4.33
N PRO A 83 -5.45 -0.50 4.53
CA PRO A 83 -5.89 -0.88 5.86
C PRO A 83 -4.90 -1.79 6.59
N ILE A 84 -4.27 -2.74 5.89
CA ILE A 84 -3.27 -3.63 6.49
C ILE A 84 -2.00 -2.84 6.82
N GLY A 85 -1.50 -2.05 5.87
CA GLY A 85 -0.29 -1.25 6.06
C GLY A 85 -0.46 -0.19 7.15
N PHE A 86 -1.65 0.38 7.31
CA PHE A 86 -1.95 1.29 8.42
C PHE A 86 -1.86 0.59 9.78
N ARG A 87 -2.45 -0.61 9.91
CA ARG A 87 -2.37 -1.39 11.16
C ARG A 87 -0.93 -1.77 11.52
N ILE A 88 -0.17 -2.22 10.53
CA ILE A 88 1.24 -2.58 10.72
C ILE A 88 2.07 -1.32 11.04
N GLY A 89 1.83 -0.21 10.33
CA GLY A 89 2.49 1.07 10.57
C GLY A 89 2.29 1.55 12.01
N ILE A 90 1.04 1.55 12.50
CA ILE A 90 0.75 1.88 13.92
C ILE A 90 1.50 0.95 14.87
N TYR A 91 1.45 -0.37 14.64
CA TYR A 91 2.12 -1.33 15.51
C TYR A 91 3.63 -1.06 15.58
N CYS A 92 4.28 -0.82 14.43
CA CYS A 92 5.69 -0.47 14.36
C CYS A 92 5.99 0.87 15.06
N ALA A 93 5.14 1.88 14.87
CA ALA A 93 5.29 3.20 15.48
C ALA A 93 5.22 3.12 17.01
N LEU A 94 4.20 2.44 17.56
CA LEU A 94 4.02 2.27 19.00
C LEU A 94 5.18 1.50 19.63
N LYS A 95 5.63 0.43 18.97
CA LYS A 95 6.79 -0.36 19.41
C LYS A 95 8.08 0.47 19.41
N ALA A 96 8.27 1.34 18.41
CA ALA A 96 9.42 2.24 18.37
C ALA A 96 9.40 3.30 19.48
N LYS A 97 8.20 3.73 19.91
CA LYS A 97 8.00 4.64 21.04
C LYS A 97 8.06 3.94 22.42
N GLY A 98 8.06 2.60 22.45
CA GLY A 98 8.09 1.81 23.70
C GLY A 98 6.73 1.75 24.43
N GLU A 99 5.63 2.02 23.73
CA GLU A 99 4.28 2.02 24.29
C GLU A 99 3.66 0.60 24.34
N ILE A 100 4.24 -0.35 23.62
CA ILE A 100 3.91 -1.79 23.58
C ILE A 100 5.15 -2.66 23.34
#